data_AF-A0AAP0M966-F1
#
_entry.id   AF-A0AAP0M966-F1
#
_cell.length_a   1.000
_cell.length_b   1.000
_cell.length_c   1.000
_cell.angle_alpha   90.00
_cell.angle_beta   90.00
_cell.angle_gamma   90.00
#
_symmetry.space_group_name_H-M   'P 1'
#
loop_
_entity.id
_entity.type
_entity.pdbx_description
1 polymer ?
#
loop_
_entity_poly.entity_id
_entity_poly.type
_entity_poly.pdbx_seq_one_letter_code
_entity_poly.pdbx_strand_id
1 'polypeptide(L)'
;MPLWAAFGDSISIPIFNTKSFAITNKNRRGRLFCSTVAVSDSDDKKSRVVYESLRVLEWDKLCHSVSSFARTSLGREATLTQLWSINQTYQDSLRLLDETNAAVEMQKHGSCSLDLTGVDLSLVKSAIREVRRASPLRPNEALAVVALLQFSETLQLSLRAAIKEDADLYIRFMPLTQMIMQLFVNRSLIKSIMQVVDEDGSIKDSASPALKQSRGQVQMLERKEVSSIQGRLCIRTGADQLSFKGLLLSSSSGIGSVIEPLSAVPLNDELQQARASVTKAEEDVLLALTEKMQVDLDEIEKMLNGIIQLDVVGVCYFSALSFLH
;
A
#
# COMPACT_ATOMS: atom_id res chain seq x y z
N MET A 1 14.12 -36.13 -25.55
CA MET A 1 13.13 -35.17 -26.05
C MET A 1 12.07 -35.04 -24.96
N PRO A 2 11.90 -33.88 -24.31
CA PRO A 2 10.95 -33.78 -23.20
C PRO A 2 9.52 -33.58 -23.72
N LEU A 3 8.58 -34.18 -22.99
CA LEU A 3 7.14 -34.36 -23.26
C LEU A 3 6.29 -33.06 -23.33
N TRP A 4 6.88 -31.91 -23.64
CA TRP A 4 6.16 -30.63 -23.72
C TRP A 4 5.60 -30.31 -25.12
N ALA A 5 5.84 -31.16 -26.12
CA ALA A 5 5.50 -30.88 -27.52
C ALA A 5 4.22 -31.58 -28.06
N ALA A 6 3.35 -32.13 -27.20
CA ALA A 6 2.26 -33.02 -27.64
C ALA A 6 0.83 -32.53 -27.39
N PHE A 7 0.60 -31.30 -26.91
CA PHE A 7 -0.77 -30.77 -26.77
C PHE A 7 -0.89 -29.36 -27.35
N GLY A 8 -0.89 -29.31 -28.69
CA GLY A 8 -1.61 -28.28 -29.42
C GLY A 8 -3.05 -28.74 -29.59
N ASP A 9 -3.98 -28.09 -28.91
CA ASP A 9 -5.22 -27.55 -29.46
C ASP A 9 -6.24 -27.23 -28.35
N SER A 10 -6.64 -25.95 -28.32
CA SER A 10 -7.92 -25.44 -27.81
C SER A 10 -8.33 -25.82 -26.38
N ILE A 11 -7.66 -25.24 -25.38
CA ILE A 11 -8.26 -25.08 -24.04
C ILE A 11 -8.93 -23.71 -23.99
N SER A 12 -10.26 -23.72 -23.98
CA SER A 12 -11.07 -22.54 -23.73
C SER A 12 -10.71 -21.98 -22.35
N ILE A 13 -10.28 -20.73 -22.34
CA ILE A 13 -9.91 -19.95 -21.15
C ILE A 13 -11.15 -19.77 -20.28
N PRO A 14 -11.20 -20.26 -19.02
CA PRO A 14 -12.17 -19.74 -18.09
C PRO A 14 -11.72 -18.32 -17.71
N ILE A 15 -12.46 -17.33 -18.21
CA ILE A 15 -12.36 -15.95 -17.76
C ILE A 15 -12.66 -15.96 -16.27
N PHE A 16 -11.63 -15.78 -15.44
CA PHE A 16 -11.81 -15.52 -14.01
C PHE A 16 -12.62 -14.23 -13.89
N ASN A 17 -13.88 -14.39 -13.49
CA ASN A 17 -14.76 -13.29 -13.15
C ASN A 17 -14.22 -12.63 -11.88
N THR A 18 -13.30 -11.69 -12.07
CA THR A 18 -12.87 -10.78 -11.02
C THR A 18 -14.07 -9.89 -10.71
N LYS A 19 -14.82 -10.24 -9.66
CA LYS A 19 -15.75 -9.28 -9.06
C LYS A 19 -14.90 -8.08 -8.65
N SER A 20 -15.05 -6.98 -9.37
CA SER A 20 -14.44 -5.71 -9.03
C SER A 20 -14.92 -5.29 -7.63
N PHE A 21 -13.99 -5.28 -6.68
CA PHE A 21 -14.25 -4.77 -5.33
C PHE A 21 -14.27 -3.23 -5.39
N ALA A 22 -15.41 -2.67 -5.76
CA ALA A 22 -15.66 -1.23 -5.69
C ALA A 22 -16.01 -0.84 -4.24
N ILE A 23 -15.02 -0.41 -3.46
CA ILE A 23 -15.25 0.25 -2.17
C ILE A 23 -15.80 1.65 -2.44
N THR A 24 -17.12 1.81 -2.37
CA THR A 24 -17.77 3.13 -2.42
C THR A 24 -18.10 3.60 -1.01
N ASN A 25 -17.31 4.58 -0.54
CA ASN A 25 -17.58 5.30 0.69
C ASN A 25 -18.71 6.33 0.43
N LYS A 26 -19.92 6.07 0.96
CA LYS A 26 -21.02 7.05 0.93
C LYS A 26 -21.50 7.36 2.34
N ASN A 27 -20.85 8.35 2.93
CA ASN A 27 -21.39 9.16 4.01
C ASN A 27 -22.23 10.29 3.40
N ARG A 28 -23.56 10.26 3.52
CA ARG A 28 -24.41 11.47 3.52
C ARG A 28 -25.85 11.17 3.97
N ARG A 29 -26.24 11.82 5.06
CA ARG A 29 -27.62 12.05 5.51
C ARG A 29 -28.43 12.74 4.40
N GLY A 30 -29.69 12.34 4.20
CA GLY A 30 -30.72 13.20 3.61
C GLY A 30 -31.73 12.54 2.67
N ARG A 31 -32.95 12.33 3.21
CA ARG A 31 -34.27 12.20 2.55
C ARG A 31 -34.54 11.00 1.63
N LEU A 32 -35.42 10.13 2.14
CA LEU A 32 -36.16 9.09 1.45
C LEU A 32 -37.00 9.68 0.30
N PHE A 33 -36.74 9.22 -0.92
CA PHE A 33 -37.76 9.11 -1.96
C PHE A 33 -38.05 7.62 -2.13
N CYS A 34 -39.29 7.23 -1.81
CA CYS A 34 -39.77 5.87 -1.90
C CYS A 34 -40.09 5.56 -3.36
N SER A 35 -39.28 4.71 -3.99
CA SER A 35 -39.71 3.94 -5.16
C SER A 35 -39.86 2.49 -4.71
N THR A 36 -41.11 2.09 -4.52
CA THR A 36 -41.50 0.75 -4.07
C THR A 36 -41.16 -0.28 -5.14
N VAL A 37 -39.97 -0.88 -5.06
CA VAL A 37 -39.71 -2.18 -5.69
C VAL A 37 -40.21 -3.23 -4.71
N ALA A 38 -41.19 -4.03 -5.13
CA ALA A 38 -41.72 -5.13 -4.35
C ALA A 38 -40.63 -6.20 -4.18
N VAL A 39 -39.89 -6.10 -3.07
CA VAL A 39 -39.05 -7.19 -2.55
C VAL A 39 -39.99 -8.15 -1.85
N SER A 40 -39.90 -9.44 -2.21
CA SER A 40 -40.68 -10.54 -1.65
C SER A 40 -40.54 -10.62 -0.12
N ASP A 41 -41.65 -10.53 0.61
CA ASP A 41 -41.77 -10.59 2.09
C ASP A 41 -41.16 -11.88 2.71
N SER A 42 -40.85 -12.90 1.89
CA SER A 42 -40.19 -14.14 2.29
C SER A 42 -38.67 -14.03 2.46
N ASP A 43 -38.00 -13.20 1.65
CA ASP A 43 -36.53 -13.06 1.72
C ASP A 43 -36.11 -12.17 2.89
N ASP A 44 -36.93 -11.17 3.23
CA ASP A 44 -36.70 -10.27 4.37
C ASP A 44 -36.89 -10.99 5.71
N LYS A 45 -37.79 -11.98 5.78
CA LYS A 45 -37.93 -12.85 6.96
C LYS A 45 -36.75 -13.81 7.11
N LYS A 46 -36.25 -14.40 6.02
CA LYS A 46 -35.08 -15.29 6.06
C LYS A 46 -33.81 -14.55 6.46
N SER A 47 -33.55 -13.38 5.88
CA SER A 47 -32.40 -12.55 6.22
C SER A 47 -32.40 -12.14 7.70
N ARG A 48 -33.59 -11.81 8.24
CA ARG A 48 -33.75 -11.45 9.65
C ARG A 48 -33.51 -12.62 10.60
N VAL A 49 -34.01 -13.82 10.30
CA VAL A 49 -33.75 -15.02 11.11
C VAL A 49 -32.28 -15.40 11.12
N VAL A 50 -31.60 -15.31 9.98
CA VAL A 50 -30.15 -15.53 9.88
C VAL A 50 -29.39 -14.51 10.73
N TYR A 51 -29.74 -13.22 10.63
CA TYR A 51 -29.06 -12.17 11.39
C TYR A 51 -29.21 -12.33 12.91
N GLU A 52 -30.41 -12.66 13.40
CA GLU A 52 -30.63 -12.96 14.83
C GLU A 52 -29.84 -14.19 15.28
N SER A 53 -29.76 -15.22 14.43
CA SER A 53 -28.97 -16.43 14.73
C SER A 53 -27.48 -16.10 14.83
N LEU A 54 -26.94 -15.28 13.91
CA LEU A 54 -25.55 -14.84 13.93
C LEU A 54 -25.22 -13.97 15.14
N ARG A 55 -26.18 -13.16 15.63
CA ARG A 55 -26.03 -12.40 16.88
C ARG A 55 -25.90 -13.32 18.09
N VAL A 56 -26.76 -14.33 18.20
CA VAL A 56 -26.72 -15.30 19.31
C VAL A 56 -25.43 -16.11 19.30
N LEU A 57 -24.93 -16.47 18.12
CA LEU A 57 -23.65 -17.16 17.94
C LEU A 57 -22.42 -16.27 18.17
N GLU A 58 -22.61 -14.99 18.48
CA GLU A 58 -21.55 -13.97 18.55
C GLU A 58 -20.64 -13.98 17.31
N TRP A 59 -21.22 -14.21 16.13
CA TRP A 59 -20.50 -14.41 14.87
C TRP A 59 -19.50 -13.29 14.60
N ASP A 60 -19.88 -12.06 14.91
CA ASP A 60 -19.01 -10.89 14.78
C ASP A 60 -17.70 -11.04 15.55
N LYS A 61 -17.75 -11.48 16.83
CA LYS A 61 -16.54 -11.69 17.64
C LYS A 61 -15.67 -12.82 17.08
N LEU A 62 -16.29 -13.90 16.61
CA LEU A 62 -15.57 -14.99 15.95
C LEU A 62 -14.84 -14.51 14.70
N CYS A 63 -15.52 -13.74 13.83
CA CYS A 63 -14.90 -13.15 12.65
C CYS A 63 -13.73 -12.24 12.99
N HIS A 64 -13.86 -11.41 14.02
CA HIS A 64 -12.75 -10.58 14.50
C HIS A 64 -11.58 -11.42 15.04
N SER A 65 -11.85 -12.50 15.76
CA SER A 65 -10.81 -13.43 16.23
C SER A 65 -10.10 -14.13 15.07
N VAL A 66 -10.83 -14.66 14.09
CA VAL A 66 -10.24 -15.37 12.94
C VAL A 66 -9.45 -14.40 12.06
N SER A 67 -10.00 -13.23 11.76
CA SER A 67 -9.31 -12.22 10.96
C SER A 67 -8.05 -11.65 11.63
N SER A 68 -7.91 -11.78 12.95
CA SER A 68 -6.70 -11.35 13.67
C SER A 68 -5.46 -12.16 13.28
N PHE A 69 -5.62 -13.38 12.76
CA PHE A 69 -4.54 -14.21 12.23
C PHE A 69 -3.97 -13.69 10.90
N ALA A 70 -4.63 -12.73 10.24
CA ALA A 70 -4.12 -12.13 9.01
C ALA A 70 -2.83 -11.37 9.29
N ARG A 71 -1.85 -11.49 8.39
CA ARG A 71 -0.55 -10.82 8.54
C ARG A 71 -0.64 -9.34 8.17
N THR A 72 -1.61 -8.95 7.35
CA THR A 72 -1.79 -7.57 6.90
C THR A 72 -3.17 -7.01 7.29
N SER A 73 -3.26 -5.68 7.36
CA SER A 73 -4.52 -4.98 7.63
C SER A 73 -5.56 -5.18 6.53
N LEU A 74 -5.13 -5.21 5.27
CA LEU A 74 -6.01 -5.48 4.12
C LEU A 74 -6.45 -6.95 4.06
N GLY A 75 -5.57 -7.90 4.42
CA GLY A 75 -5.95 -9.29 4.60
C GLY A 75 -7.01 -9.45 5.69
N ARG A 76 -6.84 -8.78 6.83
CA ARG A 76 -7.85 -8.77 7.90
C ARG A 76 -9.22 -8.27 7.44
N GLU A 77 -9.25 -7.14 6.72
CA GLU A 77 -10.48 -6.59 6.13
C GLU A 77 -11.12 -7.55 5.11
N ALA A 78 -10.30 -8.17 4.25
CA ALA A 78 -10.75 -9.13 3.26
C ALA A 78 -11.32 -10.40 3.91
N THR A 79 -10.64 -10.94 4.93
CA THR A 79 -11.13 -12.09 5.72
C THR A 79 -12.46 -11.78 6.39
N LEU A 80 -12.59 -10.62 7.04
CA LEU A 80 -13.85 -10.19 7.67
C LEU A 80 -14.99 -10.15 6.64
N THR A 81 -14.72 -9.55 5.48
CA THR A 81 -15.72 -9.44 4.39
C THR A 81 -16.12 -10.82 3.89
N GLN A 82 -15.17 -11.74 3.74
CA GLN A 82 -15.42 -13.11 3.29
C GLN A 82 -16.24 -13.91 4.32
N LEU A 83 -15.91 -13.80 5.61
CA LEU A 83 -16.64 -14.50 6.68
C LEU A 83 -18.08 -13.99 6.87
N TRP A 84 -18.34 -12.73 6.52
CA TRP A 84 -19.69 -12.16 6.49
C TRP A 84 -20.49 -12.51 5.22
N SER A 85 -19.88 -13.13 4.22
CA SER A 85 -20.56 -13.57 3.00
C SER A 85 -21.29 -14.90 3.21
N ILE A 86 -22.54 -14.84 3.68
CA ILE A 86 -23.35 -16.02 4.05
C ILE A 86 -23.87 -16.82 2.84
N ASN A 87 -23.78 -16.27 1.61
CA ASN A 87 -24.24 -16.92 0.38
C ASN A 87 -23.16 -17.77 -0.29
N GLN A 88 -22.41 -18.54 0.50
CA GLN A 88 -21.31 -19.35 -0.02
C GLN A 88 -21.85 -20.62 -0.69
N THR A 89 -21.38 -20.91 -1.91
CA THR A 89 -21.78 -22.13 -2.62
C THR A 89 -20.90 -23.31 -2.24
N TYR A 90 -21.39 -24.53 -2.46
CA TYR A 90 -20.59 -25.75 -2.27
C TYR A 90 -19.27 -25.72 -3.05
N GLN A 91 -19.29 -25.18 -4.28
CA GLN A 91 -18.10 -25.02 -5.12
C GLN A 91 -17.10 -24.03 -4.51
N ASP A 92 -17.58 -22.94 -3.91
CA ASP A 92 -16.71 -22.01 -3.20
C ASP A 92 -16.02 -22.68 -2.01
N SER A 93 -16.75 -23.52 -1.26
CA SER A 93 -16.19 -24.26 -0.12
C SER A 93 -15.12 -25.27 -0.54
N LEU A 94 -15.32 -25.99 -1.64
CA LEU A 94 -14.30 -26.90 -2.19
C LEU A 94 -13.03 -26.14 -2.60
N ARG A 95 -13.18 -25.00 -3.29
CA ARG A 95 -12.02 -24.18 -3.65
C ARG A 95 -11.25 -23.69 -2.43
N LEU A 96 -11.93 -23.20 -1.38
CA LEU A 96 -11.26 -22.76 -0.15
C LEU A 96 -10.55 -23.91 0.55
N LEU A 97 -11.12 -25.12 0.51
CA LEU A 97 -10.49 -26.32 1.05
C LEU A 97 -9.21 -26.65 0.28
N ASP A 98 -9.24 -26.63 -1.06
CA ASP A 98 -8.07 -26.87 -1.90
C ASP A 98 -6.97 -25.82 -1.65
N GLU A 99 -7.34 -24.54 -1.57
CA GLU A 99 -6.42 -23.44 -1.21
C GLU A 99 -5.78 -23.65 0.17
N THR A 100 -6.57 -24.04 1.16
CA THR A 100 -6.08 -24.28 2.54
C THR A 100 -5.16 -25.49 2.58
N ASN A 101 -5.51 -26.58 1.88
CA ASN A 101 -4.68 -27.77 1.79
C ASN A 101 -3.33 -27.47 1.13
N ALA A 102 -3.34 -26.70 0.03
CA ALA A 102 -2.12 -26.26 -0.63
C ALA A 102 -1.23 -25.41 0.30
N ALA A 103 -1.82 -24.50 1.07
CA ALA A 103 -1.07 -23.69 2.04
C ALA A 103 -0.43 -24.55 3.15
N VAL A 104 -1.14 -25.57 3.64
CA VAL A 104 -0.61 -26.55 4.60
C VAL A 104 0.61 -27.27 4.02
N GLU A 105 0.53 -27.75 2.78
CA GLU A 105 1.64 -28.45 2.13
C GLU A 105 2.84 -27.52 1.88
N MET A 106 2.60 -26.28 1.44
CA MET A 106 3.66 -25.28 1.26
C MET A 106 4.39 -24.97 2.58
N GLN A 107 3.65 -24.85 3.68
CA GLN A 107 4.24 -24.60 5.00
C GLN A 107 5.03 -25.80 5.54
N LYS A 108 4.53 -27.03 5.35
CA LYS A 108 5.25 -28.26 5.73
C LYS A 108 6.60 -28.37 5.02
N HIS A 109 6.67 -27.96 3.76
CA HIS A 109 7.91 -27.96 2.99
C HIS A 109 8.89 -26.87 3.46
N GLY A 110 8.38 -25.72 3.92
CA GLY A 110 9.18 -24.62 4.46
C GLY A 110 9.90 -23.75 3.42
N SER A 111 9.95 -24.15 2.14
CA SER A 111 10.65 -23.39 1.10
C SER A 111 9.85 -22.20 0.55
N CYS A 112 8.53 -22.16 0.74
CA CYS A 112 7.67 -21.08 0.22
C CYS A 112 6.97 -20.35 1.38
N SER A 113 7.71 -19.54 2.12
CA SER A 113 7.14 -18.74 3.20
C SER A 113 6.27 -17.60 2.65
N LEU A 114 5.01 -17.55 3.09
CA LEU A 114 4.09 -16.41 2.86
C LEU A 114 4.30 -15.33 3.92
N ASP A 115 5.55 -14.98 4.19
CA ASP A 115 5.88 -13.95 5.17
C ASP A 115 5.72 -12.56 4.56
N LEU A 116 4.59 -11.93 4.87
CA LEU A 116 4.27 -10.57 4.44
C LEU A 116 4.82 -9.50 5.41
N THR A 117 5.66 -9.88 6.38
CA THR A 117 6.28 -8.90 7.27
C THR A 117 7.17 -7.95 6.47
N GLY A 118 6.93 -6.64 6.64
CA GLY A 118 7.63 -5.59 5.90
C GLY A 118 6.93 -5.12 4.62
N VAL A 119 5.85 -5.77 4.17
CA VAL A 119 5.06 -5.30 3.03
C VAL A 119 3.83 -4.53 3.51
N ASP A 120 3.87 -3.19 3.41
CA ASP A 120 2.71 -2.36 3.74
C ASP A 120 1.73 -2.26 2.55
N LEU A 121 0.79 -3.21 2.50
CA LEU A 121 -0.25 -3.26 1.47
C LEU A 121 -1.17 -2.02 1.49
N SER A 122 -1.29 -1.34 2.64
CA SER A 122 -2.13 -0.13 2.76
C SER A 122 -1.50 1.07 2.05
N LEU A 123 -0.17 1.21 2.16
CA LEU A 123 0.59 2.20 1.40
C LEU A 123 0.60 1.88 -0.09
N VAL A 124 0.71 0.62 -0.50
CA VAL A 124 0.56 0.22 -1.91
C VAL A 124 -0.82 0.62 -2.44
N LYS A 125 -1.89 0.34 -1.70
CA LYS A 125 -3.25 0.73 -2.09
C LYS A 125 -3.40 2.25 -2.21
N SER A 126 -2.72 3.01 -1.33
CA SER A 126 -2.63 4.47 -1.44
C SER A 126 -1.89 4.90 -2.71
N ALA A 127 -0.73 4.30 -2.99
CA ALA A 127 0.07 4.54 -4.18
C ALA A 127 -0.74 4.36 -5.48
N ILE A 128 -1.46 3.24 -5.60
CA ILE A 128 -2.34 2.96 -6.76
C ILE A 128 -3.41 4.04 -6.92
N ARG A 129 -4.01 4.50 -5.82
CA ARG A 129 -5.04 5.55 -5.85
C ARG A 129 -4.47 6.89 -6.30
N GLU A 130 -3.27 7.26 -5.83
CA GLU A 130 -2.62 8.51 -6.22
C GLU A 130 -2.20 8.49 -7.69
N VAL A 131 -1.58 7.40 -8.16
CA VAL A 131 -1.21 7.21 -9.57
C VAL A 131 -2.43 7.29 -10.47
N ARG A 132 -3.54 6.62 -10.11
CA ARG A 132 -4.81 6.69 -10.86
C ARG A 132 -5.37 8.12 -10.96
N ARG A 133 -5.04 9.00 -10.02
CA ARG A 133 -5.44 10.41 -10.01
C ARG A 133 -4.42 11.32 -10.70
N ALA A 134 -3.36 10.77 -11.29
CA ALA A 134 -2.21 11.51 -11.80
C ALA A 134 -1.58 12.43 -10.72
N SER A 135 -1.67 12.01 -9.47
CA SER A 135 -1.08 12.69 -8.31
C SER A 135 0.31 12.09 -8.05
N PRO A 136 1.34 12.90 -7.72
CA PRO A 136 2.68 12.40 -7.45
C PRO A 136 2.67 11.41 -6.29
N LEU A 137 3.37 10.29 -6.48
CA LEU A 137 3.63 9.29 -5.45
C LEU A 137 4.40 9.90 -4.28
N ARG A 138 4.10 9.47 -3.06
CA ARG A 138 4.94 9.78 -1.90
C ARG A 138 6.14 8.83 -1.84
N PRO A 139 7.28 9.24 -1.25
CA PRO A 139 8.45 8.37 -1.11
C PRO A 139 8.14 7.03 -0.43
N ASN A 140 7.40 7.04 0.68
CA ASN A 140 7.03 5.83 1.42
C ASN A 140 6.07 4.93 0.62
N GLU A 141 5.19 5.52 -0.20
CA GLU A 141 4.29 4.78 -1.09
C GLU A 141 5.08 4.06 -2.19
N ALA A 142 6.08 4.75 -2.77
CA ALA A 142 6.97 4.16 -3.76
C ALA A 142 7.81 3.01 -3.17
N LEU A 143 8.35 3.18 -1.95
CA LEU A 143 9.07 2.11 -1.24
C LEU A 143 8.17 0.90 -0.93
N ALA A 144 6.92 1.13 -0.54
CA ALA A 144 5.97 0.04 -0.30
C ALA A 144 5.70 -0.77 -1.59
N VAL A 145 5.61 -0.10 -2.74
CA VAL A 145 5.49 -0.76 -4.06
C VAL A 145 6.74 -1.58 -4.38
N VAL A 146 7.94 -1.07 -4.07
CA VAL A 146 9.19 -1.86 -4.22
C VAL A 146 9.16 -3.11 -3.35
N ALA A 147 8.79 -2.98 -2.08
CA ALA A 147 8.69 -4.11 -1.15
C ALA A 147 7.72 -5.19 -1.69
N LEU A 148 6.57 -4.78 -2.23
CA LEU A 148 5.61 -5.70 -2.85
C LEU A 148 6.20 -6.46 -4.04
N LEU A 149 6.88 -5.74 -4.96
CA LEU A 149 7.49 -6.32 -6.16
C LEU A 149 8.66 -7.26 -5.83
N GLN A 150 9.45 -6.92 -4.82
CA GLN A 150 10.54 -7.78 -4.35
C GLN A 150 10.02 -9.01 -3.62
N PHE A 151 8.95 -8.86 -2.84
CA PHE A 151 8.26 -9.99 -2.22
C PHE A 151 7.73 -10.96 -3.28
N SER A 152 7.03 -10.47 -4.30
CA SER A 152 6.49 -11.32 -5.36
C SER A 152 7.59 -12.05 -6.13
N GLU A 153 8.69 -11.36 -6.45
CA GLU A 153 9.85 -11.94 -7.09
C GLU A 153 10.50 -13.05 -6.24
N THR A 154 10.71 -12.78 -4.94
CA THR A 154 11.30 -13.75 -4.01
C THR A 154 10.41 -14.98 -3.88
N LEU A 155 9.10 -14.79 -3.72
CA LEU A 155 8.14 -15.88 -3.60
C LEU A 155 8.12 -16.76 -4.87
N GLN A 156 8.19 -16.15 -6.06
CA GLN A 156 8.29 -16.91 -7.31
C GLN A 156 9.60 -17.70 -7.44
N LEU A 157 10.72 -17.11 -7.03
CA LEU A 157 12.02 -17.78 -7.08
C LEU A 157 12.05 -18.99 -6.14
N SER A 158 11.57 -18.81 -4.91
CA SER A 158 11.43 -19.88 -3.92
C SER A 158 10.54 -21.01 -4.41
N LEU A 159 9.38 -20.70 -4.99
CA LEU A 159 8.47 -21.69 -5.56
C LEU A 159 9.10 -22.45 -6.73
N ARG A 160 9.79 -21.75 -7.64
CA ARG A 160 10.51 -22.40 -8.75
C ARG A 160 11.66 -23.28 -8.26
N ALA A 161 12.34 -22.90 -7.18
CA ALA A 161 13.38 -23.73 -6.59
C ALA A 161 12.79 -25.02 -6.01
N ALA A 162 11.72 -24.93 -5.23
CA ALA A 162 11.03 -26.10 -4.68
C ALA A 162 10.53 -27.05 -5.79
N ILE A 163 9.89 -26.54 -6.84
CA ILE A 163 9.42 -27.36 -7.97
C ILE A 163 10.56 -28.05 -8.72
N LYS A 164 11.77 -27.45 -8.75
CA LYS A 164 12.94 -28.08 -9.37
C LYS A 164 13.50 -29.22 -8.52
N GLU A 165 13.35 -29.14 -7.19
CA GLU A 165 13.77 -30.18 -6.26
C GLU A 165 12.80 -31.37 -6.29
N ASP A 166 11.49 -31.10 -6.30
CA ASP A 166 10.44 -32.09 -6.44
C ASP A 166 9.33 -31.57 -7.38
N ALA A 167 9.23 -32.19 -8.56
CA ALA A 167 8.25 -31.80 -9.58
C ALA A 167 6.80 -32.03 -9.14
N ASP A 168 6.56 -32.98 -8.22
CA ASP A 168 5.21 -33.26 -7.71
C ASP A 168 4.69 -32.11 -6.83
N LEU A 169 5.58 -31.29 -6.27
CA LEU A 169 5.19 -30.09 -5.51
C LEU A 169 4.39 -29.10 -6.35
N TYR A 170 4.60 -29.07 -7.68
CA TYR A 170 3.78 -28.25 -8.56
C TYR A 170 2.29 -28.57 -8.37
N ILE A 171 1.94 -29.85 -8.34
CA ILE A 171 0.57 -30.35 -8.20
C ILE A 171 0.10 -30.21 -6.75
N ARG A 172 0.94 -30.55 -5.77
CA ARG A 172 0.58 -30.47 -4.34
C ARG A 172 0.26 -29.05 -3.88
N PHE A 173 0.94 -28.06 -4.45
CA PHE A 173 0.74 -26.65 -4.10
C PHE A 173 -0.34 -25.97 -4.96
N MET A 174 -1.04 -26.70 -5.85
CA MET A 174 -2.20 -26.13 -6.54
C MET A 174 -3.36 -25.92 -5.58
N PRO A 175 -4.09 -24.79 -5.66
CA PRO A 175 -4.02 -23.78 -6.73
C PRO A 175 -3.02 -22.64 -6.49
N LEU A 176 -2.34 -22.59 -5.34
CA LEU A 176 -1.46 -21.47 -4.97
C LEU A 176 -0.26 -21.32 -5.91
N THR A 177 0.26 -22.42 -6.46
CA THR A 177 1.30 -22.37 -7.51
C THR A 177 0.90 -21.46 -8.66
N GLN A 178 -0.34 -21.59 -9.15
CA GLN A 178 -0.84 -20.79 -10.25
C GLN A 178 -0.95 -19.32 -9.85
N MET A 179 -1.49 -19.03 -8.66
CA MET A 179 -1.63 -17.67 -8.16
C MET A 179 -0.27 -16.96 -8.02
N ILE A 180 0.73 -17.65 -7.48
CA ILE A 180 2.09 -17.11 -7.28
C ILE A 180 2.81 -16.91 -8.61
N MET A 181 2.70 -17.86 -9.54
CA MET A 181 3.31 -17.74 -10.87
C MET A 181 2.71 -16.62 -11.73
N GLN A 182 1.48 -16.19 -11.43
CA GLN A 182 0.82 -15.07 -12.09
C GLN A 182 1.18 -13.69 -11.49
N LEU A 183 1.91 -13.63 -10.37
CA LEU A 183 2.32 -12.36 -9.80
C LEU A 183 3.22 -11.58 -10.76
N PHE A 184 2.90 -10.31 -10.96
CA PHE A 184 3.68 -9.41 -11.79
C PHE A 184 5.01 -9.04 -11.10
N VAL A 185 6.06 -8.79 -11.89
CA VAL A 185 7.37 -8.35 -11.39
C VAL A 185 7.96 -7.36 -12.40
N ASN A 186 8.29 -6.15 -11.95
CA ASN A 186 9.00 -5.16 -12.78
C ASN A 186 10.30 -4.71 -12.13
N ARG A 187 11.42 -5.33 -12.55
CA ARG A 187 12.77 -4.98 -12.09
C ARG A 187 13.22 -3.58 -12.50
N SER A 188 12.71 -3.04 -13.61
CA SER A 188 13.02 -1.68 -14.07
C SER A 188 12.41 -0.63 -13.15
N LEU A 189 11.17 -0.86 -12.72
CA LEU A 189 10.47 -0.01 -11.76
C LEU A 189 11.16 -0.04 -10.39
N ILE A 190 11.50 -1.24 -9.88
CA ILE A 190 12.27 -1.40 -8.63
C ILE A 190 13.55 -0.56 -8.67
N LYS A 191 14.37 -0.75 -9.71
CA LYS A 191 15.63 0.00 -9.86
C LYS A 191 15.41 1.51 -9.95
N SER A 192 14.38 1.94 -10.69
CA SER A 192 14.06 3.36 -10.84
C SER A 192 13.70 3.99 -9.49
N ILE A 193 12.87 3.33 -8.68
CA ILE A 193 12.49 3.84 -7.36
C ILE A 193 13.69 3.86 -6.41
N MET A 194 14.48 2.78 -6.35
CA MET A 194 15.66 2.70 -5.46
C MET A 194 16.78 3.68 -5.81
N GLN A 195 16.85 4.16 -7.06
CA GLN A 195 17.80 5.21 -7.47
C GLN A 195 17.36 6.61 -7.02
N VAL A 196 16.07 6.79 -6.75
CA VAL A 196 15.45 8.07 -6.42
C VAL A 196 15.19 8.20 -4.93
N VAL A 197 14.67 7.16 -4.28
CA VAL A 197 14.27 7.16 -2.88
C VAL A 197 15.25 6.32 -2.07
N ASP A 198 15.63 6.81 -0.90
CA ASP A 198 16.47 6.10 0.05
C ASP A 198 15.64 5.29 1.05
N GLU A 199 16.28 4.37 1.79
CA GLU A 199 15.58 3.46 2.70
C GLU A 199 14.82 4.18 3.83
N ASP A 200 15.25 5.40 4.18
CA ASP A 200 14.61 6.26 5.18
C ASP A 200 13.39 7.04 4.66
N GLY A 201 13.06 6.92 3.36
CA GLY A 201 11.99 7.67 2.71
C GLY A 201 12.39 9.06 2.25
N SER A 202 13.68 9.42 2.31
CA SER A 202 14.19 10.66 1.74
C SER A 202 14.47 10.51 0.22
N ILE A 203 14.37 11.61 -0.52
CA ILE A 203 14.74 11.63 -1.94
C ILE A 203 16.24 11.87 -2.05
N LYS A 204 16.94 11.05 -2.81
CA LYS A 204 18.39 11.11 -3.03
C LYS A 204 18.77 12.33 -3.85
N ASP A 205 19.91 12.95 -3.53
CA ASP A 205 20.49 14.02 -4.36
C ASP A 205 20.84 13.54 -5.77
N SER A 206 21.08 12.24 -5.96
CA SER A 206 21.30 11.64 -7.28
C SER A 206 20.04 11.55 -8.13
N ALA A 207 18.85 11.78 -7.57
CA ALA A 207 17.60 11.64 -8.28
C ALA A 207 17.44 12.66 -9.42
N SER A 208 17.93 13.89 -9.23
CA SER A 208 18.06 14.86 -10.32
C SER A 208 19.18 15.88 -10.08
N PRO A 209 19.87 16.35 -11.15
CA PRO A 209 20.84 17.43 -11.02
C PRO A 209 20.23 18.72 -10.45
N ALA A 210 18.97 19.01 -10.81
CA ALA A 210 18.23 20.17 -10.33
C ALA A 210 17.98 20.12 -8.82
N LEU A 211 17.64 18.94 -8.28
CA LEU A 211 17.45 18.73 -6.84
C LEU A 211 18.77 18.95 -6.09
N LYS A 212 19.85 18.35 -6.57
CA LYS A 212 21.19 18.52 -5.99
C LYS A 212 21.63 19.99 -5.98
N GLN A 213 21.42 20.71 -7.09
CA GLN A 213 21.74 22.13 -7.18
C GLN A 213 20.91 22.96 -6.19
N SER A 214 19.60 22.71 -6.11
CA SER A 214 18.69 23.45 -5.24
C SER A 214 19.01 23.21 -3.75
N ARG A 215 19.29 21.97 -3.35
CA ARG A 215 19.73 21.64 -1.98
C ARG A 215 21.09 22.24 -1.65
N GLY A 216 22.02 22.26 -2.61
CA GLY A 216 23.30 22.96 -2.46
C GLY A 216 23.14 24.46 -2.25
N GLN A 217 22.18 25.10 -2.93
CA GLN A 217 21.87 26.52 -2.75
C GLN A 217 21.28 26.80 -1.36
N VAL A 218 20.36 25.95 -0.87
CA VAL A 218 19.83 26.05 0.50
C VAL A 218 20.98 25.93 1.52
N GLN A 219 21.84 24.91 1.41
CA GLN A 219 22.98 24.74 2.32
C GLN A 219 23.95 25.93 2.30
N MET A 220 24.19 26.52 1.12
CA MET A 220 25.05 27.70 0.99
C MET A 220 24.44 28.92 1.69
N LEU A 221 23.13 29.15 1.52
CA LEU A 221 22.42 30.26 2.12
C LEU A 221 22.33 30.09 3.64
N GLU A 222 22.05 28.89 4.14
CA GLU A 222 22.01 28.57 5.57
C GLU A 222 23.38 28.76 6.25
N ARG A 223 24.49 28.46 5.57
CA ARG A 223 25.86 28.70 6.10
C ARG A 223 26.24 30.18 6.21
N LYS A 224 25.56 31.06 5.48
CA LYS A 224 25.77 32.51 5.57
C LYS A 224 25.02 33.13 6.77
N GLU A 225 24.16 32.36 7.45
CA GLU A 225 23.44 32.82 8.66
C GLU A 225 24.20 32.46 9.96
N VAL A 226 24.37 33.43 10.86
CA VAL A 226 24.98 33.23 12.20
C VAL A 226 23.94 33.17 13.33
N SER A 227 22.63 33.35 13.07
CA SER A 227 21.58 33.11 14.07
C SER A 227 20.21 32.87 13.43
N SER A 228 19.83 31.61 13.27
CA SER A 228 18.51 31.20 12.74
C SER A 228 17.53 30.96 13.89
N ILE A 229 16.39 31.64 13.88
CA ILE A 229 15.26 31.33 14.76
C ILE A 229 14.11 30.89 13.84
N GLN A 230 13.66 29.63 13.99
CA GLN A 230 12.55 29.05 13.19
C GLN A 230 12.78 29.09 11.66
N GLY A 231 14.03 28.98 11.20
CA GLY A 231 14.34 28.89 9.77
C GLY A 231 14.29 30.23 9.02
N ARG A 232 14.33 31.35 9.76
CA ARG A 232 14.50 32.73 9.27
C ARG A 232 15.63 33.41 10.04
N LEU A 233 16.40 34.26 9.37
CA LEU A 233 17.31 35.21 10.02
C LEU A 233 16.48 36.20 10.84
N CYS A 234 16.60 36.13 12.16
CA CYS A 234 15.81 36.94 13.08
C CYS A 234 16.67 37.37 14.27
N ILE A 235 16.49 38.62 14.71
CA ILE A 235 17.04 39.09 15.98
C ILE A 235 15.89 39.11 16.98
N ARG A 236 16.07 38.44 18.13
CA ARG A 236 15.11 38.50 19.24
C ARG A 236 15.47 39.69 20.11
N THR A 237 14.60 40.70 20.15
CA THR A 237 14.82 41.90 20.98
C THR A 237 14.00 41.81 22.26
N GLY A 238 14.65 41.99 23.41
CA GLY A 238 13.96 42.19 24.68
C GLY A 238 13.17 43.51 24.69
N ALA A 239 12.25 43.67 25.64
CA ALA A 239 11.27 44.77 25.69
C ALA A 239 11.85 46.20 25.65
N ASP A 240 13.17 46.37 25.85
CA ASP A 240 13.83 47.68 26.03
C ASP A 240 14.71 48.18 24.87
N GLN A 241 14.73 47.53 23.70
CA GLN A 241 15.51 48.03 22.55
C GLN A 241 14.69 48.13 21.26
N LEU A 242 14.11 49.31 21.02
CA LEU A 242 13.28 49.65 19.85
C LEU A 242 14.05 50.35 18.70
N SER A 243 15.37 50.21 18.64
CA SER A 243 16.23 50.95 17.68
C SER A 243 16.68 50.12 16.47
N PHE A 244 15.93 49.11 16.04
CA PHE A 244 16.34 48.27 14.90
C PHE A 244 15.43 48.48 13.69
N LYS A 245 16.00 48.91 12.56
CA LYS A 245 15.30 49.00 11.26
C LYS A 245 15.08 47.58 10.73
N GLY A 246 13.88 47.05 10.93
CA GLY A 246 13.51 45.72 10.50
C GLY A 246 12.00 45.49 10.41
N LEU A 247 11.61 44.40 9.76
CA LEU A 247 10.23 43.94 9.65
C LEU A 247 9.84 43.16 10.91
N LEU A 248 8.73 43.54 11.53
CA LEU A 248 8.19 42.85 12.71
C LEU A 248 7.49 41.56 12.26
N LEU A 249 7.98 40.40 12.70
CA LEU A 249 7.42 39.08 12.32
C LEU A 249 6.39 38.55 13.32
N SER A 250 6.62 38.75 14.62
CA SER A 250 5.65 38.43 15.66
C SER A 250 5.86 39.28 16.91
N SER A 251 4.76 39.68 17.53
CA SER A 251 4.74 40.31 18.84
C SER A 251 3.86 39.47 19.76
N SER A 252 4.49 38.75 20.68
CA SER A 252 3.78 38.01 21.74
C SER A 252 3.89 38.81 23.03
N SER A 253 2.73 39.14 23.61
CA SER A 253 2.66 39.96 24.82
C SER A 253 3.39 39.24 25.97
N GLY A 254 4.60 39.71 26.32
CA GLY A 254 5.41 39.21 27.43
C GLY A 254 6.76 38.54 27.07
N ILE A 255 7.02 38.16 25.82
CA ILE A 255 8.19 37.30 25.46
C ILE A 255 9.21 37.98 24.50
N GLY A 256 8.98 39.26 24.15
CA GLY A 256 9.84 40.04 23.25
C GLY A 256 9.42 39.93 21.79
N SER A 257 9.77 40.94 20.99
CA SER A 257 9.45 41.00 19.55
C SER A 257 10.51 40.27 18.73
N VAL A 258 10.07 39.53 17.72
CA VAL A 258 10.96 38.97 16.70
C VAL A 258 10.99 39.94 15.52
N ILE A 259 12.18 40.51 15.27
CA ILE A 259 12.40 41.49 14.21
C ILE A 259 13.38 40.90 13.19
N GLU A 260 13.01 40.99 11.93
CA GLU A 260 13.84 40.65 10.79
C GLU A 260 14.59 41.91 10.31
N PRO A 261 15.93 41.95 10.36
CA PRO A 261 16.73 43.04 9.81
C PRO A 261 16.39 43.31 8.34
N LEU A 262 16.35 44.57 7.90
CA LEU A 262 16.21 44.87 6.46
C LEU A 262 17.31 44.25 5.59
N SER A 263 18.50 44.00 6.15
CA SER A 263 19.59 43.31 5.48
C SER A 263 19.39 41.79 5.36
N ALA A 264 18.48 41.21 6.14
CA ALA A 264 18.18 39.79 6.16
C ALA A 264 17.00 39.41 5.23
N VAL A 265 16.09 40.34 4.97
CA VAL A 265 14.93 40.14 4.06
C VAL A 265 15.33 39.54 2.71
N PRO A 266 16.29 40.10 1.94
CA PRO A 266 16.64 39.51 0.64
C PRO A 266 17.24 38.10 0.77
N LEU A 267 17.98 37.82 1.85
CA LEU A 267 18.55 36.49 2.09
C LEU A 267 17.47 35.46 2.48
N ASN A 268 16.48 35.87 3.27
CA ASN A 268 15.35 35.02 3.64
C ASN A 268 14.43 34.75 2.45
N ASP A 269 14.19 35.76 1.60
CA ASP A 269 13.44 35.59 0.35
C ASP A 269 14.17 34.61 -0.59
N GLU A 270 15.49 34.76 -0.76
CA GLU A 270 16.32 33.83 -1.53
C GLU A 270 16.28 32.41 -0.92
N LEU A 271 16.37 32.27 0.40
CA LEU A 271 16.31 30.97 1.08
C LEU A 271 14.95 30.30 0.90
N GLN A 272 13.86 31.07 1.01
CA GLN A 272 12.50 30.57 0.79
C GLN A 272 12.31 30.14 -0.68
N GLN A 273 12.83 30.92 -1.63
CA GLN A 273 12.80 30.57 -3.05
C GLN A 273 13.63 29.30 -3.34
N ALA A 274 14.79 29.15 -2.70
CA ALA A 274 15.62 27.95 -2.84
C ALA A 274 14.91 26.72 -2.26
N ARG A 275 14.25 26.84 -1.10
CA ARG A 275 13.42 25.77 -0.51
C ARG A 275 12.25 25.39 -1.42
N ALA A 276 11.55 26.38 -1.99
CA ALA A 276 10.48 26.12 -2.95
C ALA A 276 10.98 25.39 -4.21
N SER A 277 12.18 25.74 -4.68
CA SER A 277 12.84 25.05 -5.81
C SER A 277 13.17 23.59 -5.47
N VAL A 278 13.58 23.30 -4.22
CA VAL A 278 13.79 21.92 -3.74
C VAL A 278 12.49 21.13 -3.78
N THR A 279 11.41 21.65 -3.17
CA THR A 279 10.10 20.96 -3.16
C THR A 279 9.61 20.68 -4.58
N LYS A 280 9.74 21.66 -5.48
CA LYS A 280 9.37 21.48 -6.89
C LYS A 280 10.19 20.38 -7.57
N ALA A 281 11.52 20.38 -7.39
CA ALA A 281 12.39 19.36 -7.98
C ALA A 281 12.11 17.96 -7.41
N GLU A 282 11.71 17.84 -6.14
CA GLU A 282 11.26 16.59 -5.52
C GLU A 282 9.95 16.10 -6.14
N GLU A 283 8.97 16.99 -6.30
CA GLU A 283 7.69 16.69 -6.97
C GLU A 283 7.89 16.24 -8.42
N ASP A 284 8.74 16.93 -9.20
CA ASP A 284 9.04 16.58 -10.59
C ASP A 284 9.63 15.16 -10.72
N VAL A 285 10.52 14.78 -9.80
CA VAL A 285 11.12 13.45 -9.75
C VAL A 285 10.09 12.39 -9.38
N LEU A 286 9.22 12.66 -8.41
CA LEU A 286 8.16 11.75 -8.00
C LEU A 286 7.08 11.60 -9.08
N LEU A 287 6.79 12.66 -9.83
CA LEU A 287 5.91 12.61 -11.00
C LEU A 287 6.48 11.69 -12.07
N ALA A 288 7.78 11.78 -12.38
CA ALA A 288 8.42 10.88 -13.33
C ALA A 288 8.35 9.39 -12.89
N LEU A 289 8.43 9.11 -11.59
CA LEU A 289 8.19 7.76 -11.06
C LEU A 289 6.72 7.34 -11.18
N THR A 290 5.80 8.28 -10.94
CA THR A 290 4.36 8.07 -11.07
C THR A 290 3.99 7.69 -12.50
N GLU A 291 4.54 8.37 -13.49
CA GLU A 291 4.37 8.05 -14.91
C GLU A 291 4.91 6.66 -15.27
N LYS A 292 6.07 6.28 -14.72
CA LYS A 292 6.61 4.92 -14.91
C LYS A 292 5.71 3.86 -14.30
N MET A 293 5.20 4.08 -13.10
CA MET A 293 4.27 3.16 -12.43
C MET A 293 2.92 3.09 -13.15
N GLN A 294 2.47 4.19 -13.76
CA GLN A 294 1.19 4.28 -14.47
C GLN A 294 1.07 3.28 -15.62
N VAL A 295 2.19 2.93 -16.27
CA VAL A 295 2.24 1.95 -17.36
C VAL A 295 1.80 0.55 -16.90
N ASP A 296 2.14 0.17 -15.67
CA ASP A 296 1.90 -1.17 -15.12
C ASP A 296 0.84 -1.18 -14.02
N LEU A 297 0.05 -0.11 -13.90
CA LEU A 297 -0.85 0.13 -12.76
C LEU A 297 -1.85 -1.03 -12.55
N ASP A 298 -2.46 -1.52 -13.64
CA ASP A 298 -3.46 -2.59 -13.57
C ASP A 298 -2.84 -3.91 -13.12
N GLU A 299 -1.60 -4.20 -13.54
CA GLU A 299 -0.89 -5.42 -13.14
C GLU A 299 -0.43 -5.34 -11.67
N ILE A 300 -0.02 -4.16 -11.21
CA ILE A 300 0.29 -3.93 -9.79
C ILE A 300 -0.97 -4.07 -8.93
N GLU A 301 -2.12 -3.58 -9.38
CA GLU A 301 -3.40 -3.74 -8.67
C GLU A 301 -3.85 -5.21 -8.62
N LYS A 302 -3.73 -5.95 -9.72
CA LYS A 302 -3.99 -7.40 -9.74
C LYS A 302 -3.08 -8.15 -8.78
N MET A 303 -1.80 -7.81 -8.77
CA MET A 303 -0.82 -8.40 -7.85
C MET A 303 -1.16 -8.11 -6.39
N LEU A 304 -1.49 -6.85 -6.05
CA LEU A 304 -1.92 -6.47 -4.71
C LEU A 304 -3.12 -7.33 -4.29
N ASN A 305 -4.12 -7.47 -5.14
CA ASN A 305 -5.28 -8.32 -4.86
C ASN A 305 -4.90 -9.79 -4.69
N GLY A 306 -4.01 -10.32 -5.53
CA GLY A 306 -3.47 -11.68 -5.42
C GLY A 306 -2.77 -11.91 -4.08
N ILE A 307 -1.94 -10.97 -3.63
CA ILE A 307 -1.23 -11.04 -2.35
C ILE A 307 -2.20 -10.93 -1.17
N ILE A 308 -3.24 -10.10 -1.26
CA ILE A 308 -4.32 -10.06 -0.25
C ILE A 308 -5.01 -11.42 -0.16
N GLN A 309 -5.31 -12.07 -1.29
CA GLN A 309 -5.89 -13.42 -1.28
C GLN A 309 -4.95 -14.45 -0.64
N LEU A 310 -3.64 -14.39 -0.93
CA LEU A 310 -2.66 -15.26 -0.27
C LEU A 310 -2.64 -15.06 1.26
N ASP A 311 -2.77 -13.82 1.74
CA ASP A 311 -2.87 -13.53 3.18
C ASP A 311 -4.14 -14.15 3.79
N VAL A 312 -5.28 -14.04 3.09
CA VAL A 312 -6.55 -14.63 3.53
C VAL A 312 -6.48 -16.16 3.60
N VAL A 313 -5.87 -16.82 2.61
CA VAL A 313 -5.63 -18.27 2.64
C VAL A 313 -4.74 -18.64 3.84
N GLY A 314 -3.72 -17.82 4.13
CA GLY A 314 -2.88 -17.95 5.32
C GLY A 314 -3.68 -17.94 6.62
N VAL A 315 -4.74 -17.12 6.73
CA VAL A 315 -5.62 -17.09 7.90
C VAL A 315 -6.36 -18.42 8.11
N CYS A 316 -6.94 -18.97 7.06
CA CYS A 316 -7.63 -20.25 7.11
C CYS A 316 -6.71 -21.35 7.62
N TYR A 317 -5.45 -21.32 7.21
CA TYR A 317 -4.41 -22.20 7.73
C TYR A 317 -4.13 -22.01 9.24
N PHE A 318 -3.80 -20.79 9.68
CA PHE A 318 -3.41 -20.54 11.08
C PHE A 318 -4.56 -20.79 12.06
N SER A 319 -5.78 -20.45 11.66
CA SER A 319 -6.96 -20.77 12.45
C SER A 319 -7.17 -22.28 12.56
N ALA A 320 -7.08 -23.05 11.46
CA ALA A 320 -7.18 -24.50 11.50
C ALA A 320 -6.13 -25.15 12.44
N LEU A 321 -4.89 -24.65 12.44
CA LEU A 321 -3.84 -25.16 13.33
C LEU A 321 -4.13 -24.86 14.81
N SER A 322 -4.66 -23.67 15.10
CA SER A 322 -4.93 -23.22 16.47
C SER A 322 -6.09 -23.95 17.14
N PHE A 323 -6.97 -24.59 16.36
CA PHE A 323 -8.04 -25.47 16.88
C PHE A 323 -7.62 -26.93 17.03
N LEU A 324 -6.47 -27.32 16.45
CA LEU A 324 -5.91 -28.68 16.54
C LEU A 324 -4.97 -28.87 17.75
N HIS A 325 -4.65 -27.81 18.49
CA HIS A 325 -3.89 -27.80 19.74
C HIS A 325 -4.74 -27.26 20.89
#